data_AF-A0A0J8R721-F1
#
_entry.id   AF-A0A0J8R721-F1
#
_cell.length_a   1.000
_cell.length_b   1.000
_cell.length_c   1.000
_cell.angle_alpha   90.00
_cell.angle_beta   90.00
_cell.angle_gamma   90.00
#
_symmetry.space_group_name_H-M   'P 1'
#
loop_
_entity.id
_entity.type
_entity.pdbx_description
1 polymer ?
#
loop_
_entity_poly.entity_id
_entity_poly.type
_entity_poly.pdbx_seq_one_letter_code
_entity_poly.pdbx_strand_id
1 'polypeptide(L)'
;MTRHRNSYSKKIFTFLRHLESCFDQTLFHQRGLVRMISLFSAADAENVLPRKLFGRRRLAVLADATASEVIQVAGGTNESNNAALKGGDIWDRSARATAARAKNAGITTPRDRKPKPIELAPEALALRPSDIPHFKRPRQDWHNGFLELYEEYKQNAKDNPGSTKLPDPQKESLFMVQRKRLLLENRESHIIADCLEKALAIDDVHAQLRSIMQKATISREHSDSSQTRSPPLRASLPTLNALKLRAVSTSRSRATQQHRFHRLPHPLLLWDRRVAEPLRIKQEELQPPIPCGIIDFHPNPSSPMLRTLQEYTSANKSREDYLDMISLFKQLIRIISRGNATAVDRSLLHPLFPGRPVTDLVEAIPSLRKFARVTATYPPGSTIRSAKDLQLTFAEDCLSGTYLRELPISVLWDIALEWNRWPMRMITAQDLWKVLGGGGVQRIEATFVSRKN
;
A
#
# COMPACT_ATOMS: atom_id res chain seq x y z
N MET A 1 21.58 -17.70 8.84
CA MET A 1 21.92 -16.53 7.99
C MET A 1 22.11 -17.01 6.55
N THR A 2 21.13 -16.94 5.60
CA THR A 2 21.35 -17.00 4.11
C THR A 2 20.09 -17.32 3.28
N ARG A 3 19.09 -16.43 3.23
CA ARG A 3 18.15 -16.35 2.07
C ARG A 3 17.70 -14.92 1.75
N HIS A 4 17.54 -14.07 2.76
CA HIS A 4 17.22 -12.65 2.55
C HIS A 4 18.39 -11.80 1.99
N ARG A 5 19.63 -12.30 2.03
CA ARG A 5 20.80 -11.59 1.46
C ARG A 5 20.81 -11.60 -0.08
N ASN A 6 20.17 -12.56 -0.75
CA ASN A 6 20.30 -12.71 -2.20
C ASN A 6 19.33 -11.84 -3.02
N SER A 7 18.36 -11.17 -2.38
CA SER A 7 17.37 -10.32 -3.08
C SER A 7 17.69 -8.83 -3.03
N TYR A 8 18.70 -8.43 -2.27
CA TYR A 8 18.96 -7.03 -1.92
C TYR A 8 20.40 -6.70 -2.31
N SER A 9 20.59 -5.61 -3.05
CA SER A 9 21.93 -5.11 -3.36
C SER A 9 22.69 -4.77 -2.07
N LYS A 10 24.03 -4.80 -2.08
CA LYS A 10 24.81 -4.41 -0.88
C LYS A 10 24.40 -3.01 -0.36
N LYS A 11 24.06 -2.09 -1.27
CA LYS A 11 23.62 -0.72 -0.96
C LYS A 11 22.30 -0.69 -0.18
N ILE A 12 21.31 -1.48 -0.58
CA ILE A 12 20.00 -1.46 0.08
C ILE A 12 20.05 -2.10 1.47
N PHE A 13 20.95 -3.06 1.70
CA PHE A 13 21.20 -3.63 3.02
C PHE A 13 21.86 -2.59 3.95
N THR A 14 22.86 -1.86 3.47
CA THR A 14 23.49 -0.78 4.22
C THR A 14 22.48 0.32 4.56
N PHE A 15 21.62 0.69 3.62
CA PHE A 15 20.56 1.67 3.85
C PHE A 15 19.54 1.16 4.88
N LEU A 16 19.10 -0.10 4.79
CA LEU A 16 18.23 -0.71 5.80
C LEU A 16 18.85 -0.64 7.20
N ARG A 17 20.15 -0.96 7.34
CA ARG A 17 20.87 -0.84 8.61
C ARG A 17 20.94 0.60 9.11
N HIS A 18 21.12 1.56 8.20
CA HIS A 18 21.08 2.99 8.53
C HIS A 18 19.72 3.40 9.11
N LEU A 19 18.61 2.97 8.49
CA LEU A 19 17.26 3.22 9.01
C LEU A 19 17.06 2.57 10.39
N GLU A 20 17.45 1.31 10.56
CA GLU A 20 17.31 0.61 11.86
C GLU A 20 18.12 1.29 12.97
N SER A 21 19.30 1.81 12.64
CA SER A 21 20.14 2.53 13.60
C SER A 21 19.55 3.87 14.06
N CYS A 22 18.58 4.44 13.32
CA CYS A 22 17.82 5.61 13.79
C CYS A 22 17.05 5.28 15.08
N PHE A 23 16.45 4.10 15.20
CA PHE A 23 15.64 3.74 16.37
C PHE A 23 16.49 3.44 17.60
N ASP A 24 17.59 2.71 17.40
CA ASP A 24 18.44 2.26 18.50
C ASP A 24 19.48 3.33 18.89
N GLN A 25 19.52 4.47 18.16
CA GLN A 25 20.50 5.55 18.28
C GLN A 25 21.95 5.00 18.25
N THR A 26 22.23 4.17 17.24
CA THR A 26 23.55 3.52 17.04
C THR A 26 24.23 4.00 15.76
N LEU A 27 25.47 3.57 15.53
CA LEU A 27 26.27 3.96 14.36
C LEU A 27 26.39 5.49 14.22
N PHE A 28 26.03 6.03 13.06
CA PHE A 28 26.06 7.46 12.78
C PHE A 28 25.06 8.26 13.62
N HIS A 29 24.05 7.61 14.19
CA HIS A 29 22.99 8.28 14.96
C HIS A 29 23.28 8.42 16.46
N GLN A 30 24.46 7.99 16.93
CA GLN A 30 24.83 8.09 18.36
C GLN A 30 24.87 9.53 18.87
N ARG A 31 25.19 10.49 18.01
CA ARG A 31 25.34 11.92 18.35
C ARG A 31 24.22 12.79 17.80
N GLY A 32 23.15 12.18 17.29
CA GLY A 32 22.05 12.87 16.63
C GLY A 32 21.70 12.24 15.29
N LEU A 33 20.53 12.61 14.75
CA LEU A 33 20.01 11.99 13.54
C LEU A 33 20.69 12.54 12.27
N VAL A 34 21.23 11.64 11.46
CA VAL A 34 22.01 12.00 10.25
C VAL A 34 21.16 11.91 8.99
N ARG A 35 21.07 13.01 8.23
CA ARG A 35 20.50 13.07 6.87
C ARG A 35 21.42 12.36 5.88
N MET A 36 20.87 11.62 4.93
CA MET A 36 21.64 10.86 3.94
C MET A 36 21.11 11.06 2.53
N ILE A 37 21.99 11.48 1.61
CA ILE A 37 21.73 11.47 0.17
C ILE A 37 22.44 10.27 -0.42
N SER A 38 21.71 9.43 -1.16
CA SER A 38 22.20 8.13 -1.63
C SER A 38 21.77 7.83 -3.06
N LEU A 39 22.69 7.23 -3.82
CA LEU A 39 22.48 6.76 -5.18
C LEU A 39 22.13 5.26 -5.20
N PHE A 40 20.92 4.96 -5.66
CA PHE A 40 20.38 3.60 -5.79
C PHE A 40 20.21 3.21 -7.26
N SER A 41 20.15 1.90 -7.55
CA SER A 41 19.56 1.43 -8.80
C SER A 41 18.09 1.85 -8.86
N ALA A 42 17.49 1.96 -10.05
CA ALA A 42 16.07 2.31 -10.16
C ALA A 42 15.16 1.33 -9.39
N ALA A 43 15.48 0.03 -9.41
CA ALA A 43 14.75 -1.00 -8.67
C ALA A 43 14.88 -0.85 -7.15
N ASP A 44 16.09 -0.55 -6.64
CA ASP A 44 16.30 -0.31 -5.21
C ASP A 44 15.62 0.98 -4.77
N ALA A 45 15.63 2.03 -5.60
CA ALA A 45 14.91 3.27 -5.33
C ALA A 45 13.39 3.05 -5.22
N GLU A 46 12.81 2.19 -6.08
CA GLU A 46 11.40 1.80 -5.98
C GLU A 46 11.10 1.01 -4.69
N ASN A 47 12.04 0.20 -4.19
CA ASN A 47 11.87 -0.52 -2.93
C ASN A 47 11.88 0.42 -1.70
N VAL A 48 12.61 1.54 -1.76
CA VAL A 48 12.62 2.58 -0.72
C VAL A 48 11.37 3.45 -0.83
N LEU A 49 11.06 3.92 -2.04
CA LEU A 49 9.94 4.81 -2.35
C LEU A 49 8.96 4.13 -3.33
N PRO A 50 8.12 3.20 -2.87
CA PRO A 50 7.22 2.48 -3.76
C PRO A 50 6.10 3.39 -4.28
N ARG A 51 5.81 3.28 -5.58
CA ARG A 51 4.71 4.01 -6.24
C ARG A 51 3.36 3.34 -6.00
N LYS A 52 3.39 2.04 -5.70
CA LYS A 52 2.24 1.15 -5.53
C LYS A 52 2.25 0.50 -4.15
N LEU A 53 1.07 0.27 -3.60
CA LEU A 53 0.90 -0.30 -2.25
C LEU A 53 1.58 -1.66 -2.07
N PHE A 54 1.57 -2.53 -3.09
CA PHE A 54 2.26 -3.83 -3.03
C PHE A 54 3.79 -3.72 -2.99
N GLY A 55 4.32 -2.57 -3.40
CA GLY A 55 5.73 -2.20 -3.21
C GLY A 55 6.04 -1.76 -1.78
N ARG A 56 5.04 -1.40 -0.96
CA ARG A 56 5.21 -1.05 0.46
C ARG A 56 5.55 -2.31 1.27
N ARG A 57 6.85 -2.63 1.31
CA ARG A 57 7.48 -3.73 2.06
C ARG A 57 8.25 -3.17 3.25
N ARG A 58 8.93 -4.04 4.02
CA ARG A 58 9.70 -3.64 5.22
C ARG A 58 10.58 -2.41 5.01
N LEU A 59 11.29 -2.32 3.90
CA LEU A 59 12.18 -1.18 3.66
C LEU A 59 11.42 0.15 3.57
N ALA A 60 10.37 0.21 2.75
CA ALA A 60 9.52 1.39 2.64
C ALA A 60 8.81 1.74 3.95
N VAL A 61 8.37 0.72 4.71
CA VAL A 61 7.76 0.93 6.04
C VAL A 61 8.77 1.46 7.04
N LEU A 62 10.01 0.94 7.04
CA LEU A 62 11.10 1.48 7.86
C LEU A 62 11.44 2.92 7.47
N ALA A 63 11.48 3.22 6.18
CA ALA A 63 11.74 4.56 5.70
C ALA A 63 10.66 5.54 6.17
N ASP A 64 9.38 5.21 6.00
CA ASP A 64 8.24 6.03 6.48
C ASP A 64 8.20 6.12 8.02
N ALA A 65 8.79 5.15 8.73
CA ALA A 65 8.83 5.12 10.20
C ALA A 65 9.95 5.95 10.81
N THR A 66 11.04 6.12 10.06
CA THR A 66 12.26 6.81 10.51
C THR A 66 12.43 8.17 9.88
N ALA A 67 11.82 8.42 8.72
CA ALA A 67 11.97 9.65 7.97
C ALA A 67 10.90 10.68 8.32
N SER A 68 11.26 11.95 8.29
CA SER A 68 10.30 13.05 8.20
C SER A 68 9.90 13.20 6.74
N GLU A 69 10.90 13.14 5.87
CA GLU A 69 10.77 13.23 4.42
C GLU A 69 11.74 12.25 3.74
N VAL A 70 11.28 11.63 2.66
CA VAL A 70 12.13 10.87 1.76
C VAL A 70 11.79 11.32 0.36
N ILE A 71 12.75 11.98 -0.28
CA ILE A 71 12.55 12.65 -1.55
C ILE A 71 13.41 11.94 -2.58
N GLN A 72 12.79 11.51 -3.68
CA GLN A 72 13.57 11.15 -4.86
C GLN A 72 13.91 12.43 -5.60
N VAL A 73 15.16 12.89 -5.47
CA VAL A 73 15.63 14.14 -6.08
C VAL A 73 15.74 13.98 -7.59
N ALA A 74 16.25 12.82 -8.03
CA ALA A 74 16.43 12.53 -9.44
C ALA A 74 16.25 11.03 -9.72
N GLY A 75 15.87 10.68 -10.95
CA GLY A 75 15.81 9.28 -11.36
C GLY A 75 15.44 9.05 -12.81
N GLY A 76 15.35 7.76 -13.16
CA GLY A 76 14.81 7.32 -14.45
C GLY A 76 13.32 7.69 -14.60
N THR A 77 12.92 8.07 -15.80
CA THR A 77 11.55 8.55 -16.09
C THR A 77 10.62 7.50 -16.69
N ASN A 78 11.04 6.25 -16.80
CA ASN A 78 10.17 5.17 -17.27
C ASN A 78 9.23 4.74 -16.13
N GLU A 79 8.23 5.57 -15.89
CA GLU A 79 7.21 5.37 -14.85
C GLU A 79 5.91 4.81 -15.42
N SER A 80 5.83 4.55 -16.73
CA SER A 80 4.62 4.08 -17.43
C SER A 80 4.06 2.79 -16.82
N ASN A 81 4.92 1.79 -16.55
CA ASN A 81 4.50 0.58 -15.85
C ASN A 81 4.01 0.85 -14.42
N ASN A 82 4.65 1.77 -13.70
CA ASN A 82 4.23 2.14 -12.34
C ASN A 82 2.90 2.89 -12.36
N ALA A 83 2.68 3.79 -13.33
CA ALA A 83 1.42 4.45 -13.57
C ALA A 83 0.32 3.44 -13.92
N ALA A 84 0.59 2.48 -14.80
CA ALA A 84 -0.36 1.42 -15.16
C ALA A 84 -0.74 0.56 -13.95
N LEU A 85 0.23 0.16 -13.12
CA LEU A 85 -0.01 -0.61 -11.90
C LEU A 85 -0.64 0.19 -10.76
N LYS A 86 -0.50 1.51 -10.76
CA LYS A 86 -1.11 2.42 -9.78
C LYS A 86 -2.53 2.84 -10.18
N GLY A 87 -2.84 2.81 -11.48
CA GLY A 87 -4.03 3.38 -12.08
C GLY A 87 -3.80 4.83 -12.54
N GLY A 88 -4.23 5.15 -13.77
CA GLY A 88 -4.02 6.46 -14.40
C GLY A 88 -4.61 7.61 -13.58
N ASP A 89 -5.88 7.49 -13.17
CA ASP A 89 -6.57 8.54 -12.39
C ASP A 89 -5.90 8.85 -11.05
N ILE A 90 -5.32 7.83 -10.40
CA ILE A 90 -4.56 8.01 -9.18
C ILE A 90 -3.25 8.73 -9.48
N TRP A 91 -2.54 8.28 -10.51
CA TRP A 91 -1.27 8.85 -10.91
C TRP A 91 -1.42 10.35 -11.20
N ASP A 92 -2.43 10.72 -11.98
CA ASP A 92 -2.71 12.10 -12.36
C ASP A 92 -3.11 12.97 -11.17
N ARG A 93 -3.87 12.43 -10.21
CA ARG A 93 -4.17 13.14 -8.95
C ARG A 93 -2.90 13.38 -8.13
N SER A 94 -2.02 12.38 -8.02
CA SER A 94 -0.75 12.49 -7.31
C SER A 94 0.19 13.50 -7.97
N ALA A 95 0.27 13.50 -9.30
CA ALA A 95 1.05 14.46 -10.08
C ALA A 95 0.52 15.89 -9.94
N ARG A 96 -0.81 16.10 -10.03
CA ARG A 96 -1.43 17.41 -9.81
C ARG A 96 -1.20 17.95 -8.39
N ALA A 97 -1.35 17.11 -7.38
CA ALA A 97 -1.08 17.49 -5.99
C ALA A 97 0.40 17.87 -5.79
N THR A 98 1.31 17.13 -6.43
CA THR A 98 2.75 17.43 -6.40
C THR A 98 3.07 18.74 -7.11
N ALA A 99 2.48 19.00 -8.29
CA ALA A 99 2.64 20.27 -8.99
C ALA A 99 2.15 21.46 -8.17
N ALA A 100 1.03 21.31 -7.45
CA ALA A 100 0.52 22.34 -6.54
C ALA A 100 1.50 22.59 -5.37
N ARG A 101 2.04 21.53 -4.75
CA ARG A 101 3.07 21.65 -3.70
C ARG A 101 4.34 22.32 -4.20
N ALA A 102 4.83 21.93 -5.38
CA ALA A 102 6.02 22.52 -6.00
C ALA A 102 5.82 24.01 -6.26
N LYS A 103 4.65 24.41 -6.78
CA LYS A 103 4.29 25.82 -7.00
C LYS A 103 4.27 26.60 -5.69
N ASN A 104 3.64 26.05 -4.65
CA ASN A 104 3.55 26.70 -3.33
C ASN A 104 4.92 26.83 -2.66
N ALA A 105 5.82 25.87 -2.89
CA ALA A 105 7.20 25.89 -2.39
C ALA A 105 8.16 26.72 -3.25
N GLY A 106 7.69 27.33 -4.36
CA GLY A 106 8.55 28.08 -5.28
C GLY A 106 9.58 27.23 -6.03
N ILE A 107 9.36 25.91 -6.16
CA ILE A 107 10.30 24.99 -6.80
C ILE A 107 10.04 24.95 -8.31
N THR A 108 11.05 25.32 -9.10
CA THR A 108 11.01 25.28 -10.57
C THR A 108 11.84 24.13 -11.12
N THR A 109 11.22 23.24 -11.91
CA THR A 109 11.92 22.16 -12.61
C THR A 109 12.47 22.64 -13.97
N PRO A 110 13.78 22.51 -14.24
CA PRO A 110 14.36 22.84 -15.55
C PRO A 110 13.67 22.08 -16.69
N ARG A 111 13.49 22.74 -17.86
CA ARG A 111 12.72 22.20 -18.99
C ARG A 111 13.25 20.85 -19.50
N ASP A 112 14.57 20.71 -19.57
CA ASP A 112 15.27 19.50 -20.01
C ASP A 112 15.27 18.36 -18.97
N ARG A 113 14.95 18.69 -17.71
CA ARG A 113 14.87 17.76 -16.57
C ARG A 113 13.45 17.36 -16.19
N LYS A 114 12.43 17.85 -16.91
CA LYS A 114 11.04 17.47 -16.65
C LYS A 114 10.81 15.97 -16.90
N PRO A 115 9.97 15.31 -16.10
CA PRO A 115 9.56 13.94 -16.36
C PRO A 115 8.82 13.85 -17.71
N LYS A 116 8.97 12.72 -18.40
CA LYS A 116 8.19 12.47 -19.62
C LYS A 116 6.70 12.31 -19.25
N PRO A 117 5.77 12.89 -20.03
CA PRO A 117 4.35 12.59 -19.87
C PRO A 117 4.08 11.09 -19.98
N ILE A 118 3.12 10.59 -19.20
CA ILE A 118 2.68 9.21 -19.30
C ILE A 118 1.76 9.10 -20.51
N GLU A 119 2.17 8.31 -21.49
CA GLU A 119 1.38 8.05 -22.69
C GLU A 119 0.22 7.08 -22.38
N LEU A 120 -0.84 7.16 -23.17
CA LEU A 120 -1.98 6.25 -23.07
C LEU A 120 -1.70 4.94 -23.83
N ALA A 121 -2.32 3.87 -23.37
CA ALA A 121 -2.29 2.58 -24.03
C ALA A 121 -2.97 2.68 -25.41
N PRO A 122 -2.47 1.92 -26.41
CA PRO A 122 -3.08 1.91 -27.73
C PRO A 122 -4.50 1.32 -27.68
N GLU A 123 -5.33 1.73 -28.64
CA GLU A 123 -6.65 1.16 -28.81
C GLU A 123 -6.56 -0.32 -29.20
N ALA A 124 -7.46 -1.13 -28.64
CA ALA A 124 -7.46 -2.56 -28.91
C ALA A 124 -7.99 -2.82 -30.31
N LEU A 125 -7.16 -3.44 -31.16
CA LEU A 125 -7.53 -3.81 -32.52
C LEU A 125 -8.46 -5.02 -32.50
N ALA A 126 -9.76 -4.80 -32.42
CA ALA A 126 -10.72 -5.89 -32.41
C ALA A 126 -10.77 -6.60 -33.79
N LEU A 127 -10.79 -7.95 -33.82
CA LEU A 127 -10.94 -8.75 -35.05
C LEU A 127 -12.35 -8.64 -35.64
N ARG A 128 -13.30 -8.36 -34.76
CA ARG A 128 -14.72 -8.09 -35.02
C ARG A 128 -15.06 -6.85 -34.22
N PRO A 129 -16.07 -6.07 -34.62
CA PRO A 129 -16.62 -5.03 -33.74
C PRO A 129 -16.85 -5.65 -32.36
N SER A 130 -16.12 -5.18 -31.36
CA SER A 130 -16.32 -5.57 -29.97
C SER A 130 -17.09 -4.46 -29.33
N ASP A 131 -18.20 -4.79 -28.67
CA ASP A 131 -19.03 -3.80 -27.96
C ASP A 131 -18.32 -3.19 -26.74
N ILE A 132 -17.11 -3.65 -26.39
CA ILE A 132 -16.37 -3.15 -25.24
C ILE A 132 -15.61 -1.88 -25.67
N PRO A 133 -16.02 -0.68 -25.21
CA PRO A 133 -15.34 0.55 -25.59
C PRO A 133 -13.90 0.57 -25.07
N HIS A 134 -13.04 1.32 -25.76
CA HIS A 134 -11.66 1.47 -25.32
C HIS A 134 -11.59 2.17 -23.94
N PHE A 135 -10.87 1.56 -22.99
CA PHE A 135 -10.63 2.12 -21.67
C PHE A 135 -9.30 2.87 -21.65
N LYS A 136 -9.36 4.18 -21.38
CA LYS A 136 -8.19 5.05 -21.27
C LYS A 136 -7.34 4.63 -20.07
N ARG A 137 -6.15 4.08 -20.34
CA ARG A 137 -5.21 3.62 -19.31
C ARG A 137 -3.77 3.97 -19.68
N PRO A 138 -2.85 4.04 -18.70
CA PRO A 138 -1.44 4.26 -18.98
C PRO A 138 -0.83 3.17 -19.86
N ARG A 139 0.09 3.57 -20.75
CA ARG A 139 0.89 2.67 -21.56
C ARG A 139 1.82 1.83 -20.67
N GLN A 140 2.08 0.59 -21.08
CA GLN A 140 3.08 -0.29 -20.49
C GLN A 140 4.22 -0.53 -21.49
N ASP A 141 5.38 -0.94 -21.00
CA ASP A 141 6.58 -1.08 -21.85
C ASP A 141 6.39 -2.09 -22.99
N TRP A 142 5.64 -3.17 -22.74
CA TRP A 142 5.37 -4.19 -23.75
C TRP A 142 4.50 -3.68 -24.91
N HIS A 143 3.77 -2.57 -24.73
CA HIS A 143 3.02 -1.95 -25.83
C HIS A 143 3.94 -1.44 -26.95
N ASN A 144 5.21 -1.12 -26.65
CA ASN A 144 6.16 -0.65 -27.66
C ASN A 144 6.39 -1.73 -28.71
N GLY A 145 6.70 -2.96 -28.27
CA GLY A 145 6.88 -4.10 -29.17
C GLY A 145 5.60 -4.45 -29.92
N PHE A 146 4.43 -4.25 -29.31
CA PHE A 146 3.15 -4.43 -30.02
C PHE A 146 2.94 -3.40 -31.12
N LEU A 147 3.27 -2.13 -30.86
CA LEU A 147 3.13 -1.05 -31.85
C LEU A 147 4.07 -1.27 -33.03
N GLU A 148 5.31 -1.69 -32.78
CA GLU A 148 6.28 -2.07 -33.82
C GLU A 148 5.73 -3.20 -34.72
N LEU A 149 5.21 -4.27 -34.10
CA LEU A 149 4.58 -5.38 -34.83
C LEU A 149 3.33 -4.93 -35.59
N TYR A 150 2.57 -4.00 -35.04
CA TYR A 150 1.37 -3.47 -35.68
C TYR A 150 1.68 -2.59 -36.89
N GLU A 151 2.75 -1.80 -36.83
CA GLU A 151 3.25 -1.02 -37.96
C GLU A 151 3.74 -1.95 -39.07
N GLU A 152 4.48 -3.01 -38.74
CA GLU A 152 4.92 -4.03 -39.69
C GLU A 152 3.72 -4.74 -40.35
N TYR A 153 2.68 -5.08 -39.56
CA TYR A 153 1.44 -5.67 -40.05
C TYR A 153 0.73 -4.74 -41.04
N LYS A 154 0.62 -3.44 -40.71
CA LYS A 154 0.04 -2.42 -41.59
C LYS A 154 0.81 -2.28 -42.88
N GLN A 155 2.13 -2.33 -42.81
CA GLN A 155 2.99 -2.22 -43.98
C GLN A 155 2.82 -3.44 -44.89
N ASN A 156 2.83 -4.67 -44.33
CA ASN A 156 2.59 -5.88 -45.11
C ASN A 156 1.20 -5.91 -45.77
N ALA A 157 0.17 -5.41 -45.07
CA ALA A 157 -1.19 -5.34 -45.64
C ALA A 157 -1.29 -4.34 -46.81
N LYS A 158 -0.42 -3.31 -46.85
CA LYS A 158 -0.31 -2.39 -47.99
C LYS A 158 0.46 -3.02 -49.14
N ASP A 159 1.58 -3.68 -48.84
CA ASP A 159 2.47 -4.25 -49.84
C ASP A 159 1.87 -5.51 -50.49
N ASN A 160 1.07 -6.28 -49.73
CA ASN A 160 0.40 -7.50 -50.17
C ASN A 160 -1.11 -7.43 -49.88
N PRO A 161 -1.90 -6.80 -50.77
CA PRO A 161 -3.36 -6.70 -50.62
C PRO A 161 -3.99 -8.10 -50.57
N GLY A 162 -4.50 -8.49 -49.39
CA GLY A 162 -5.07 -9.82 -49.13
C GLY A 162 -4.33 -10.62 -48.06
N SER A 163 -3.09 -10.23 -47.71
CA SER A 163 -2.41 -10.78 -46.55
C SER A 163 -3.07 -10.33 -45.25
N THR A 164 -3.41 -11.28 -44.39
CA THR A 164 -4.01 -11.04 -43.07
C THR A 164 -3.04 -11.32 -41.91
N LYS A 165 -1.76 -11.55 -42.23
CA LYS A 165 -0.72 -12.00 -41.29
C LYS A 165 0.58 -11.23 -41.51
N LEU A 166 1.43 -11.19 -40.50
CA LEU A 166 2.83 -10.82 -40.64
C LEU A 166 3.60 -11.87 -41.47
N PRO A 167 4.63 -11.46 -42.24
CA PRO A 167 5.43 -12.39 -43.05
C PRO A 167 6.20 -13.42 -42.21
N ASP A 168 6.73 -12.99 -41.07
CA ASP A 168 7.48 -13.86 -40.14
C ASP A 168 6.50 -14.61 -39.21
N PRO A 169 6.48 -15.96 -39.24
CA PRO A 169 5.61 -16.76 -38.38
C PRO A 169 5.83 -16.54 -36.87
N GLN A 170 7.05 -16.24 -36.43
CA GLN A 170 7.34 -16.02 -35.01
C GLN A 170 6.76 -14.68 -34.55
N LYS A 171 6.95 -13.62 -35.34
CA LYS A 171 6.36 -12.31 -35.10
C LYS A 171 4.84 -12.33 -35.17
N GLU A 172 4.26 -13.09 -36.11
CA GLU A 172 2.81 -13.28 -36.21
C GLU A 172 2.23 -13.91 -34.94
N SER A 173 2.87 -14.96 -34.43
CA SER A 173 2.47 -15.60 -33.16
C SER A 173 2.53 -14.61 -31.99
N LEU A 174 3.63 -13.86 -31.86
CA LEU A 174 3.79 -12.85 -30.83
C LEU A 174 2.76 -11.72 -30.95
N PHE A 175 2.51 -11.24 -32.17
CA PHE A 175 1.51 -10.21 -32.46
C PHE A 175 0.12 -10.66 -32.04
N MET A 176 -0.27 -11.90 -32.35
CA MET A 176 -1.57 -12.46 -31.97
C MET A 176 -1.72 -12.60 -30.45
N VAL A 177 -0.66 -13.03 -29.75
CA VAL A 177 -0.65 -13.11 -28.28
C VAL A 177 -0.79 -11.72 -27.65
N GLN A 178 -0.02 -10.74 -28.13
CA GLN A 178 -0.04 -9.36 -27.63
C GLN A 178 -1.37 -8.66 -27.93
N ARG A 179 -1.94 -8.88 -29.12
CA ARG A 179 -3.26 -8.39 -29.50
C ARG A 179 -4.36 -8.95 -28.59
N LYS A 180 -4.33 -10.28 -28.34
CA LYS A 180 -5.27 -10.92 -27.40
C LYS A 180 -5.12 -10.36 -25.99
N ARG A 181 -3.88 -10.16 -25.54
CA ARG A 181 -3.57 -9.55 -24.24
C ARG A 181 -4.16 -8.14 -24.12
N LEU A 182 -4.01 -7.29 -25.15
CA LEU A 182 -4.54 -5.92 -25.15
C LEU A 182 -6.07 -5.87 -25.00
N LEU A 183 -6.78 -6.80 -25.65
CA LEU A 183 -8.23 -6.96 -25.52
C LEU A 183 -8.64 -7.42 -24.12
N LEU A 184 -7.94 -8.41 -23.55
CA LEU A 184 -8.19 -8.89 -22.19
C LEU A 184 -7.96 -7.78 -21.16
N GLU A 185 -6.84 -7.06 -21.25
CA GLU A 185 -6.55 -5.94 -20.36
C GLU A 185 -7.59 -4.82 -20.46
N ASN A 186 -8.13 -4.54 -21.65
CA ASN A 186 -9.20 -3.55 -21.83
C ASN A 186 -10.47 -3.96 -21.09
N ARG A 187 -10.88 -5.23 -21.24
CA ARG A 187 -12.05 -5.79 -20.56
C ARG A 187 -11.86 -5.81 -19.04
N GLU A 188 -10.69 -6.23 -18.57
CA GLU A 188 -10.37 -6.26 -17.14
C GLU A 188 -10.38 -4.86 -16.52
N SER A 189 -9.90 -3.84 -17.26
CA SER A 189 -9.89 -2.46 -16.77
C SER A 189 -11.29 -1.92 -16.50
N HIS A 190 -12.27 -2.21 -17.37
CA HIS A 190 -13.68 -1.87 -17.14
C HIS A 190 -14.24 -2.55 -15.89
N ILE A 191 -14.03 -3.87 -15.76
CA ILE A 191 -14.49 -4.63 -14.59
C ILE A 191 -13.88 -4.05 -13.31
N ILE A 192 -12.60 -3.70 -13.32
CA ILE A 192 -11.91 -3.10 -12.18
C ILE A 192 -12.52 -1.73 -11.83
N ALA A 193 -12.82 -0.88 -12.82
CA ALA A 193 -13.43 0.42 -12.61
C ALA A 193 -14.83 0.31 -11.97
N ASP A 194 -15.69 -0.59 -12.46
CA ASP A 194 -17.01 -0.84 -11.90
C ASP A 194 -16.93 -1.38 -10.46
N CYS A 195 -16.01 -2.31 -10.22
CA CYS A 195 -15.79 -2.86 -8.88
C CYS A 195 -15.27 -1.80 -7.90
N LEU A 196 -14.41 -0.91 -8.38
CA LEU A 196 -13.86 0.18 -7.60
C LEU A 196 -14.95 1.16 -7.16
N GLU A 197 -15.82 1.58 -8.05
CA GLU A 197 -16.91 2.50 -7.73
C GLU A 197 -17.79 1.95 -6.59
N LYS A 198 -18.21 0.68 -6.70
CA LYS A 198 -19.00 -0.01 -5.68
C LYS A 198 -18.24 -0.14 -4.36
N ALA A 199 -16.95 -0.49 -4.40
CA ALA A 199 -16.13 -0.63 -3.20
C ALA A 199 -15.98 0.70 -2.44
N LEU A 200 -15.80 1.81 -3.16
CA LEU A 200 -15.71 3.14 -2.58
C LEU A 200 -17.04 3.58 -1.95
N ALA A 201 -18.17 3.29 -2.59
CA ALA A 201 -19.49 3.57 -2.03
C ALA A 201 -19.73 2.80 -0.72
N ILE A 202 -19.30 1.53 -0.65
CA ILE A 202 -19.35 0.72 0.58
C ILE A 202 -18.50 1.35 1.70
N ASP A 203 -17.29 1.82 1.38
CA ASP A 203 -16.40 2.43 2.38
C ASP A 203 -16.94 3.76 2.90
N ASP A 204 -17.56 4.58 2.04
CA ASP A 204 -18.21 5.84 2.42
C ASP A 204 -19.36 5.59 3.39
N VAL A 205 -20.19 4.58 3.12
CA VAL A 205 -21.24 4.15 4.06
C VAL A 205 -20.63 3.71 5.39
N HIS A 206 -19.59 2.88 5.38
CA HIS A 206 -18.92 2.49 6.63
C HIS A 206 -18.27 3.67 7.36
N ALA A 207 -17.77 4.69 6.65
CA ALA A 207 -17.23 5.91 7.25
C ALA A 207 -18.34 6.73 7.95
N GLN A 208 -19.49 6.85 7.31
CA GLN A 208 -20.67 7.51 7.91
C GLN A 208 -21.13 6.77 9.16
N LEU A 209 -21.25 5.44 9.10
CA LEU A 209 -21.64 4.61 10.26
C LEU A 209 -20.65 4.75 11.43
N ARG A 210 -19.34 4.79 11.16
CA ARG A 210 -18.32 5.05 12.19
C ARG A 210 -18.47 6.43 12.84
N SER A 211 -18.74 7.46 12.04
CA SER A 211 -18.97 8.82 12.54
C SER A 211 -20.21 8.90 13.44
N ILE A 212 -21.31 8.24 13.04
CA ILE A 212 -22.53 8.14 13.86
C ILE A 212 -22.25 7.42 15.18
N MET A 213 -21.56 6.29 15.12
CA MET A 213 -21.20 5.50 16.30
C MET A 213 -20.33 6.30 17.28
N GLN A 214 -19.32 7.03 16.78
CA GLN A 214 -18.44 7.85 17.61
C GLN A 214 -19.18 9.03 18.27
N LYS A 215 -20.06 9.70 17.53
CA LYS A 215 -20.92 10.77 18.09
C LYS A 215 -21.84 10.22 19.18
N ALA A 216 -22.39 9.02 18.99
CA ALA A 216 -23.25 8.39 19.99
C ALA A 216 -22.50 8.02 21.28
N THR A 217 -21.21 7.67 21.21
CA THR A 217 -20.37 7.48 22.40
C THR A 217 -20.21 8.80 23.17
N ILE A 218 -19.89 9.89 22.47
CA ILE A 218 -19.68 11.22 23.07
C ILE A 218 -20.99 11.76 23.68
N SER A 219 -22.14 11.57 23.01
CA SER A 219 -23.45 11.97 23.54
C SER A 219 -23.98 11.07 24.66
N ARG A 220 -23.36 9.92 24.95
CA ARG A 220 -23.67 9.13 26.16
C ARG A 220 -22.94 9.66 27.38
N GLU A 221 -21.76 10.25 27.18
CA GLU A 221 -20.98 10.90 28.25
C GLU A 221 -21.53 12.28 28.63
N HIS A 222 -22.33 12.91 27.75
CA HIS A 222 -23.01 14.18 28.00
C HIS A 222 -24.51 13.94 27.88
N SER A 223 -25.19 13.75 29.01
CA SER A 223 -26.62 13.47 29.10
C SER A 223 -27.45 14.61 28.50
N ASP A 224 -27.93 14.43 27.27
CA ASP A 224 -29.26 14.82 26.77
C ASP A 224 -29.26 14.91 25.23
N SER A 225 -29.91 13.94 24.57
CA SER A 225 -30.67 14.08 23.31
C SER A 225 -30.77 12.74 22.56
N SER A 226 -31.82 11.99 22.88
CA SER A 226 -32.11 10.66 22.34
C SER A 226 -32.76 10.66 20.94
N GLN A 227 -32.60 11.69 20.09
CA GLN A 227 -33.54 11.87 18.97
C GLN A 227 -32.99 12.06 17.54
N THR A 228 -31.69 12.12 17.29
CA THR A 228 -31.17 12.30 15.90
C THR A 228 -30.50 11.06 15.31
N ARG A 229 -30.86 9.85 15.77
CA ARG A 229 -30.25 8.58 15.30
C ARG A 229 -30.75 8.06 13.94
N SER A 230 -31.91 8.54 13.45
CA SER A 230 -32.71 7.78 12.48
C SER A 230 -32.54 8.10 10.97
N PRO A 231 -32.36 9.36 10.50
CA PRO A 231 -32.38 9.61 9.06
C PRO A 231 -31.17 9.07 8.27
N PRO A 232 -29.90 9.31 8.67
CA PRO A 232 -28.76 8.84 7.88
C PRO A 232 -28.62 7.31 7.96
N LEU A 233 -28.94 6.71 9.10
CA LEU A 233 -28.87 5.27 9.31
C LEU A 233 -29.88 4.51 8.42
N ARG A 234 -31.10 5.04 8.26
CA ARG A 234 -32.14 4.49 7.37
C ARG A 234 -31.73 4.54 5.89
N ALA A 235 -30.97 5.55 5.48
CA ALA A 235 -30.51 5.68 4.09
C ALA A 235 -29.30 4.78 3.79
N SER A 236 -28.35 4.64 4.73
CA SER A 236 -27.08 3.97 4.45
C SER A 236 -27.16 2.43 4.47
N LEU A 237 -28.03 1.82 5.28
CA LEU A 237 -28.11 0.35 5.42
C LEU A 237 -28.70 -0.38 4.20
N PRO A 238 -29.83 0.05 3.61
CA PRO A 238 -30.36 -0.56 2.39
C PRO A 238 -29.37 -0.45 1.23
N THR A 239 -28.71 0.70 1.09
CA THR A 239 -27.65 0.94 0.09
C THR A 239 -26.50 -0.04 0.26
N LEU A 240 -26.02 -0.27 1.49
CA LEU A 240 -24.96 -1.24 1.76
C LEU A 240 -25.36 -2.66 1.34
N ASN A 241 -26.59 -3.08 1.66
CA ASN A 241 -27.07 -4.42 1.32
C ASN A 241 -27.27 -4.61 -0.19
N ALA A 242 -27.83 -3.61 -0.88
CA ALA A 242 -27.97 -3.62 -2.34
C ALA A 242 -26.60 -3.67 -3.05
N LEU A 243 -25.62 -2.91 -2.56
CA LEU A 243 -24.26 -2.93 -3.09
C LEU A 243 -23.56 -4.27 -2.86
N LYS A 244 -23.74 -4.90 -1.68
CA LYS A 244 -23.19 -6.23 -1.38
C LYS A 244 -23.77 -7.33 -2.26
N LEU A 245 -25.09 -7.31 -2.52
CA LEU A 245 -25.74 -8.30 -3.38
C LEU A 245 -25.31 -8.19 -4.85
N ARG A 246 -24.97 -6.98 -5.30
CA ARG A 246 -24.51 -6.69 -6.68
C ARG A 246 -22.98 -6.66 -6.82
N ALA A 247 -22.26 -6.89 -5.72
CA ALA A 247 -20.82 -7.01 -5.73
C ALA A 247 -20.48 -8.40 -6.26
N VAL A 248 -19.91 -8.46 -7.46
CA VAL A 248 -19.24 -9.67 -7.95
C VAL A 248 -18.14 -10.01 -6.94
N SER A 249 -17.92 -11.29 -6.62
CA SER A 249 -16.88 -11.75 -5.70
C SER A 249 -15.46 -11.59 -6.26
N THR A 250 -15.15 -10.47 -6.90
CA THR A 250 -13.81 -10.00 -7.27
C THR A 250 -13.12 -9.31 -6.09
N SER A 251 -13.52 -9.67 -4.87
CA SER A 251 -12.99 -9.22 -3.59
C SER A 251 -11.53 -8.76 -3.70
N ARG A 252 -11.37 -7.44 -3.74
CA ARG A 252 -10.14 -6.71 -3.40
C ARG A 252 -9.04 -6.73 -4.47
N SER A 253 -9.38 -6.35 -5.71
CA SER A 253 -8.36 -6.01 -6.73
C SER A 253 -7.36 -4.98 -6.19
N ARG A 254 -6.09 -5.11 -6.59
CA ARG A 254 -4.98 -4.23 -6.21
C ARG A 254 -5.31 -2.74 -6.37
N ALA A 255 -6.10 -2.41 -7.38
CA ALA A 255 -6.58 -1.07 -7.68
C ALA A 255 -7.54 -0.53 -6.61
N THR A 256 -8.50 -1.35 -6.14
CA THR A 256 -9.46 -0.94 -5.10
C THR A 256 -8.78 -0.57 -3.79
N GLN A 257 -7.73 -1.31 -3.42
CA GLN A 257 -6.89 -0.99 -2.28
C GLN A 257 -6.20 0.35 -2.49
N GLN A 258 -5.48 0.54 -3.61
CA GLN A 258 -4.78 1.80 -3.91
C GLN A 258 -5.69 3.02 -3.81
N HIS A 259 -6.91 2.97 -4.34
CA HIS A 259 -7.86 4.09 -4.27
C HIS A 259 -8.29 4.45 -2.84
N ARG A 260 -8.47 3.47 -1.95
CA ARG A 260 -8.78 3.72 -0.53
C ARG A 260 -7.68 4.53 0.15
N PHE A 261 -6.41 4.31 -0.19
CA PHE A 261 -5.28 5.06 0.39
C PHE A 261 -5.20 6.51 -0.04
N HIS A 262 -5.70 6.84 -1.23
CA HIS A 262 -5.74 8.22 -1.70
C HIS A 262 -6.87 9.04 -1.06
N ARG A 263 -7.78 8.41 -0.30
CA ARG A 263 -8.81 9.10 0.50
C ARG A 263 -8.39 9.39 1.94
N LEU A 264 -7.24 8.87 2.39
CA LEU A 264 -6.70 9.25 3.68
C LEU A 264 -6.30 10.75 3.65
N PRO A 265 -6.44 11.49 4.77
CA PRO A 265 -6.08 12.91 4.83
C PRO A 265 -4.62 13.16 4.39
N HIS A 266 -3.76 12.18 4.66
CA HIS A 266 -2.38 12.15 4.20
C HIS A 266 -2.17 10.87 3.38
N PRO A 267 -1.59 10.96 2.16
CA PRO A 267 -1.30 9.77 1.36
C PRO A 267 -0.45 8.78 2.14
N LEU A 268 -0.76 7.48 2.07
CA LEU A 268 -0.01 6.46 2.82
C LEU A 268 1.43 6.29 2.31
N LEU A 269 1.65 6.36 1.01
CA LEU A 269 2.97 6.20 0.41
C LEU A 269 3.74 7.52 0.42
N LEU A 270 4.99 7.50 0.87
CA LEU A 270 5.88 8.66 0.85
C LEU A 270 6.03 9.27 -0.55
N TRP A 271 5.99 8.43 -1.60
CA TRP A 271 6.02 8.89 -2.99
C TRP A 271 4.93 9.94 -3.27
N ASP A 272 3.72 9.75 -2.73
CA ASP A 272 2.59 10.66 -2.93
C ASP A 272 2.65 11.90 -2.02
N ARG A 273 3.63 11.98 -1.12
CA ARG A 273 3.90 13.14 -0.27
C ARG A 273 4.99 14.06 -0.84
N ARG A 274 5.61 13.70 -1.98
CA ARG A 274 6.72 14.45 -2.59
C ARG A 274 6.38 15.92 -2.85
N VAL A 275 7.33 16.81 -2.56
CA VAL A 275 7.19 18.25 -2.75
C VAL A 275 7.22 18.62 -4.24
N ALA A 276 8.06 17.95 -5.03
CA ALA A 276 8.20 18.14 -6.47
C ALA A 276 8.40 16.81 -7.21
N GLU A 277 8.25 16.82 -8.52
CA GLU A 277 8.58 15.66 -9.35
C GLU A 277 10.10 15.46 -9.45
N PRO A 278 10.61 14.22 -9.45
CA PRO A 278 12.04 13.96 -9.56
C PRO A 278 12.60 14.48 -10.88
N LEU A 279 13.84 14.99 -10.82
CA LEU A 279 14.57 15.39 -12.02
C LEU A 279 14.90 14.16 -12.88
N ARG A 280 14.67 14.30 -14.18
CA ARG A 280 15.03 13.27 -15.15
C ARG A 280 16.55 13.14 -15.26
N ILE A 281 17.07 11.96 -14.92
CA ILE A 281 18.45 11.57 -15.25
C ILE A 281 18.45 11.03 -16.67
N LYS A 282 19.36 11.54 -17.51
CA LYS A 282 19.56 11.01 -18.86
C LYS A 282 20.53 9.84 -18.78
N GLN A 283 20.34 8.82 -19.62
CA GLN A 283 21.09 7.57 -19.48
C GLN A 283 22.58 7.76 -19.80
N GLU A 284 22.88 8.75 -20.65
CA GLU A 284 24.21 9.14 -21.09
C GLU A 284 25.02 9.85 -19.99
N GLU A 285 24.38 10.23 -18.88
CA GLU A 285 25.03 10.92 -17.75
C GLU A 285 25.65 9.97 -16.73
N LEU A 286 25.45 8.67 -16.90
CA LEU A 286 25.82 7.65 -15.93
C LEU A 286 26.88 6.70 -16.50
N GLN A 287 27.88 6.38 -15.67
CA GLN A 287 28.87 5.37 -15.97
C GLN A 287 28.92 4.33 -14.84
N PRO A 288 28.46 3.08 -15.06
CA PRO A 288 27.82 2.56 -16.27
C PRO A 288 26.41 3.14 -16.52
N PRO A 289 25.87 3.06 -17.76
CA PRO A 289 24.57 3.64 -18.16
C PRO A 289 23.38 2.81 -17.65
N ILE A 290 23.32 2.62 -16.33
CA ILE A 290 22.30 1.83 -15.64
C ILE A 290 21.28 2.79 -15.02
N PRO A 291 19.96 2.56 -15.19
CA PRO A 291 18.94 3.38 -14.54
C PRO A 291 19.14 3.47 -13.03
N CYS A 292 19.25 4.69 -12.51
CA CYS A 292 19.47 4.97 -11.09
C CYS A 292 18.44 5.96 -10.54
N GLY A 293 18.41 6.09 -9.22
CA GLY A 293 17.64 7.11 -8.50
C GLY A 293 18.46 7.68 -7.35
N ILE A 294 18.43 9.00 -7.20
CA ILE A 294 19.01 9.71 -6.07
C ILE A 294 17.90 9.92 -5.04
N ILE A 295 18.09 9.38 -3.86
CA ILE A 295 17.18 9.53 -2.72
C ILE A 295 17.84 10.38 -1.66
N ASP A 296 17.11 11.38 -1.19
CA ASP A 296 17.44 12.23 -0.07
C ASP A 296 16.54 11.84 1.10
N PHE A 297 17.15 11.35 2.17
CA PHE A 297 16.50 10.86 3.38
C PHE A 297 16.73 11.83 4.52
N HIS A 298 15.64 12.37 5.07
CA HIS A 298 15.64 13.22 6.25
C HIS A 298 15.08 12.44 7.44
N PRO A 299 15.87 12.20 8.50
CA PRO A 299 15.37 11.49 9.67
C PRO A 299 14.38 12.34 10.48
N ASN A 300 13.38 11.69 11.09
CA ASN A 300 12.34 12.32 11.89
C ASN A 300 12.67 12.33 13.38
N PRO A 301 13.11 13.46 13.97
CA PRO A 301 13.31 13.56 15.42
C PRO A 301 12.02 13.40 16.22
N SER A 302 10.87 13.64 15.58
CA SER A 302 9.55 13.59 16.20
C SER A 302 8.79 12.28 15.90
N SER A 303 9.48 11.24 15.42
CA SER A 303 8.84 9.94 15.18
C SER A 303 8.26 9.35 16.49
N PRO A 304 7.14 8.61 16.43
CA PRO A 304 6.53 8.02 17.63
C PRO A 304 7.52 7.19 18.46
N MET A 305 8.39 6.44 17.78
CA MET A 305 9.42 5.61 18.39
C MET A 305 10.45 6.45 19.16
N LEU A 306 10.95 7.53 18.56
CA LEU A 306 11.93 8.38 19.24
C LEU A 306 11.30 9.20 20.36
N ARG A 307 10.03 9.61 20.24
CA ARG A 307 9.28 10.19 21.36
C ARG A 307 9.16 9.21 22.52
N THR A 308 8.83 7.95 22.25
CA THR A 308 8.80 6.90 23.28
C THR A 308 10.19 6.71 23.92
N LEU A 309 11.28 6.75 23.15
CA LEU A 309 12.63 6.71 23.70
C LEU A 309 12.92 7.90 24.63
N GLN A 310 12.55 9.12 24.21
CA GLN A 310 12.72 10.34 25.01
C GLN A 310 11.91 10.27 26.31
N GLU A 311 10.65 9.83 26.24
CA GLU A 311 9.79 9.61 27.40
C GLU A 311 10.40 8.59 28.37
N TYR A 312 10.88 7.45 27.88
CA TYR A 312 11.54 6.43 28.69
C TYR A 312 12.80 6.96 29.36
N THR A 313 13.62 7.70 28.62
CA THR A 313 14.84 8.33 29.16
C THR A 313 14.49 9.34 30.25
N SER A 314 13.49 10.19 30.02
CA SER A 314 13.05 11.21 31.00
C SER A 314 12.43 10.60 32.26
N ALA A 315 11.79 9.44 32.14
CA ALA A 315 11.16 8.71 33.23
C ALA A 315 12.11 7.72 33.93
N ASN A 316 13.41 7.73 33.61
CA ASN A 316 14.42 6.78 34.11
C ASN A 316 14.01 5.30 33.97
N LYS A 317 13.29 4.96 32.90
CA LYS A 317 12.92 3.58 32.57
C LYS A 317 14.09 2.86 31.87
N SER A 318 14.11 1.52 31.95
CA SER A 318 15.14 0.73 31.30
C SER A 318 15.14 0.95 29.78
N ARG A 319 16.33 1.18 29.23
CA ARG A 319 16.52 1.23 27.77
C ARG A 319 16.21 -0.12 27.11
N GLU A 320 16.38 -1.21 27.85
CA GLU A 320 16.12 -2.57 27.35
C GLU A 320 14.64 -2.76 27.01
N ASP A 321 13.73 -2.27 27.86
CA ASP A 321 12.29 -2.31 27.60
C ASP A 321 11.91 -1.59 26.29
N TYR A 322 12.57 -0.46 26.01
CA TYR A 322 12.39 0.26 24.74
C TYR A 322 12.92 -0.55 23.55
N LEU A 323 14.12 -1.14 23.68
CA LEU A 323 14.71 -1.94 22.61
C LEU A 323 13.89 -3.19 22.32
N ASP A 324 13.24 -3.78 23.31
CA ASP A 324 12.29 -4.88 23.13
C ASP A 324 11.07 -4.44 22.33
N MET A 325 10.50 -3.26 22.61
CA MET A 325 9.42 -2.68 21.80
C MET A 325 9.84 -2.42 20.35
N ILE A 326 11.05 -1.92 20.13
CA ILE A 326 11.59 -1.74 18.79
C ILE A 326 11.82 -3.09 18.09
N SER A 327 12.29 -4.10 18.81
CA SER A 327 12.45 -5.47 18.30
C SER A 327 11.11 -6.02 17.83
N LEU A 328 10.04 -5.86 18.62
CA LEU A 328 8.67 -6.23 18.24
C LEU A 328 8.25 -5.52 16.97
N PHE A 329 8.34 -4.19 16.93
CA PHE A 329 7.99 -3.40 15.76
C PHE A 329 8.74 -3.89 14.52
N LYS A 330 10.05 -4.14 14.63
CA LYS A 330 10.88 -4.73 13.57
C LYS A 330 10.39 -6.12 13.13
N GLN A 331 9.84 -6.95 14.02
CA GLN A 331 9.21 -8.22 13.63
C GLN A 331 7.85 -8.02 12.94
N LEU A 332 7.00 -7.10 13.43
CA LEU A 332 5.69 -6.81 12.82
C LEU A 332 5.82 -6.38 11.36
N ILE A 333 6.75 -5.47 11.08
CA ILE A 333 6.98 -4.97 9.71
C ILE A 333 7.61 -6.03 8.78
N ARG A 334 8.22 -7.09 9.32
CA ARG A 334 8.69 -8.22 8.49
C ARG A 334 7.54 -8.99 7.87
N ILE A 335 6.39 -9.08 8.54
CA ILE A 335 5.19 -9.72 7.98
C ILE A 335 4.74 -9.00 6.71
N ILE A 336 4.79 -7.66 6.72
CA ILE A 336 4.41 -6.80 5.58
C ILE A 336 5.25 -7.12 4.33
N SER A 337 6.45 -7.70 4.50
CA SER A 337 7.32 -8.09 3.38
C SER A 337 6.87 -9.35 2.64
N ARG A 338 5.98 -10.16 3.22
CA ARG A 338 5.45 -11.36 2.57
C ARG A 338 4.48 -10.90 1.47
N GLY A 339 4.70 -11.34 0.23
CA GLY A 339 4.05 -10.80 -0.97
C GLY A 339 2.53 -10.94 -1.04
N ASN A 340 1.92 -11.64 -0.09
CA ASN A 340 0.49 -11.92 -0.07
C ASN A 340 -0.25 -10.86 0.75
N ALA A 341 -1.38 -10.38 0.24
CA ALA A 341 -2.25 -9.49 0.98
C ALA A 341 -2.90 -10.29 2.12
N THR A 342 -2.45 -10.10 3.35
CA THR A 342 -3.01 -10.76 4.54
C THR A 342 -3.84 -9.78 5.37
N ALA A 343 -5.02 -10.24 5.78
CA ALA A 343 -5.93 -9.44 6.60
C ALA A 343 -5.37 -9.27 8.02
N VAL A 344 -5.57 -8.09 8.60
CA VAL A 344 -4.98 -7.70 9.89
C VAL A 344 -5.43 -8.62 11.02
N ASP A 345 -6.70 -9.04 11.00
CA ASP A 345 -7.31 -9.94 11.99
C ASP A 345 -6.55 -11.28 12.12
N ARG A 346 -6.51 -12.08 11.05
CA ARG A 346 -6.00 -13.46 11.02
C ARG A 346 -4.49 -13.53 11.05
N SER A 347 -3.81 -12.58 10.39
CA SER A 347 -2.36 -12.67 10.20
C SER A 347 -1.54 -11.93 11.24
N LEU A 348 -2.17 -11.01 11.98
CA LEU A 348 -1.47 -10.20 12.98
C LEU A 348 -2.16 -10.27 14.33
N LEU A 349 -3.41 -9.85 14.45
CA LEU A 349 -4.04 -9.68 15.76
C LEU A 349 -4.24 -11.02 16.48
N HIS A 350 -4.91 -12.01 15.88
CA HIS A 350 -5.13 -13.30 16.55
C HIS A 350 -3.84 -13.99 17.03
N PRO A 351 -2.75 -14.05 16.24
CA PRO A 351 -1.49 -14.62 16.70
C PRO A 351 -0.77 -13.80 17.79
N LEU A 352 -0.87 -12.47 17.76
CA LEU A 352 -0.26 -11.59 18.77
C LEU A 352 -1.00 -11.62 20.11
N PHE A 353 -2.32 -11.80 20.02
CA PHE A 353 -3.28 -11.55 21.08
C PHE A 353 -4.21 -12.75 21.25
N PRO A 354 -3.66 -13.91 21.67
CA PRO A 354 -4.44 -15.13 21.78
C PRO A 354 -5.58 -14.94 22.78
N GLY A 355 -6.80 -15.31 22.38
CA GLY A 355 -7.98 -15.29 23.24
C GLY A 355 -8.68 -13.94 23.42
N ARG A 356 -8.14 -12.82 22.91
CA ARG A 356 -8.86 -11.53 22.92
C ARG A 356 -9.59 -11.32 21.60
N PRO A 357 -10.88 -10.97 21.64
CA PRO A 357 -11.64 -10.70 20.42
C PRO A 357 -11.15 -9.41 19.76
N VAL A 358 -11.31 -9.34 18.43
CA VAL A 358 -10.85 -8.20 17.63
C VAL A 358 -11.61 -6.91 18.00
N THR A 359 -12.85 -7.03 18.44
CA THR A 359 -13.67 -5.91 18.93
C THR A 359 -13.00 -5.19 20.09
N ASP A 360 -12.53 -5.92 21.10
CA ASP A 360 -11.88 -5.36 22.29
C ASP A 360 -10.52 -4.72 21.93
N LEU A 361 -9.83 -5.29 20.94
CA LEU A 361 -8.58 -4.72 20.41
C LEU A 361 -8.83 -3.39 19.67
N VAL A 362 -9.92 -3.28 18.92
CA VAL A 362 -10.31 -2.03 18.25
C VAL A 362 -10.75 -0.97 19.26
N GLU A 363 -11.30 -1.38 20.39
CA GLU A 363 -11.60 -0.47 21.50
C GLU A 363 -10.33 0.01 22.21
N ALA A 364 -9.42 -0.90 22.55
CA ALA A 364 -8.16 -0.59 23.22
C ALA A 364 -7.13 0.14 22.36
N ILE A 365 -7.20 -0.02 21.03
CA ILE A 365 -6.35 0.69 20.06
C ILE A 365 -7.25 1.59 19.20
N PRO A 366 -7.56 2.83 19.64
CA PRO A 366 -8.49 3.71 18.94
C PRO A 366 -8.09 4.03 17.50
N SER A 367 -6.80 3.97 17.19
CA SER A 367 -6.28 4.22 15.85
C SER A 367 -6.70 3.14 14.83
N LEU A 368 -7.08 1.93 15.27
CA LEU A 368 -7.66 0.86 14.43
C LEU A 368 -9.11 1.11 14.04
N ARG A 369 -9.88 1.90 14.81
CA ARG A 369 -11.32 2.15 14.56
C ARG A 369 -11.59 2.73 13.16
N LYS A 370 -10.63 3.46 12.59
CA LYS A 370 -10.72 4.02 11.23
C LYS A 370 -10.76 2.96 10.12
N PHE A 371 -10.31 1.75 10.41
CA PHE A 371 -10.23 0.64 9.47
C PHE A 371 -11.23 -0.46 9.76
N ALA A 372 -11.92 -0.41 10.90
CA ALA A 372 -12.88 -1.41 11.31
C ALA A 372 -14.24 -1.20 10.63
N ARG A 373 -14.86 -2.30 10.19
CA ARG A 373 -16.22 -2.32 9.67
C ARG A 373 -17.23 -2.28 10.81
N VAL A 374 -18.25 -1.48 10.62
CA VAL A 374 -19.38 -1.34 11.55
C VAL A 374 -20.55 -2.17 11.03
N THR A 375 -21.15 -2.93 11.92
CA THR A 375 -22.40 -3.66 11.74
C THR A 375 -23.52 -2.97 12.49
N ALA A 376 -24.73 -3.13 11.97
CA ALA A 376 -25.92 -2.61 12.60
C ALA A 376 -26.84 -3.79 12.91
N THR A 377 -27.08 -4.04 14.20
CA THR A 377 -27.90 -5.15 14.69
C THR A 377 -29.06 -4.61 15.51
N TYR A 378 -30.16 -5.35 15.53
CA TYR A 378 -31.26 -5.07 16.44
C TYR A 378 -31.00 -5.80 17.76
N PRO A 379 -31.32 -5.20 18.91
CA PRO A 379 -31.18 -5.86 20.20
C PRO A 379 -32.05 -7.14 20.23
N PRO A 380 -31.54 -8.22 20.84
CA PRO A 380 -32.28 -9.48 20.94
C PRO A 380 -33.62 -9.24 21.66
N GLY A 381 -34.72 -9.73 21.07
CA GLY A 381 -36.08 -9.57 21.61
C GLY A 381 -36.89 -8.38 21.09
N SER A 382 -36.32 -7.53 20.23
CA SER A 382 -37.08 -6.43 19.61
C SER A 382 -38.05 -6.92 18.52
N THR A 383 -39.35 -6.80 18.76
CA THR A 383 -40.41 -7.13 17.78
C THR A 383 -40.64 -6.01 16.77
N ILE A 384 -40.32 -4.76 17.13
CA ILE A 384 -40.46 -3.58 16.29
C ILE A 384 -39.09 -3.25 15.68
N ARG A 385 -38.95 -3.45 14.36
CA ARG A 385 -37.73 -3.13 13.61
C ARG A 385 -37.72 -1.65 13.20
N SER A 386 -37.56 -0.75 14.17
CA SER A 386 -37.39 0.69 13.90
C SER A 386 -35.91 1.06 13.85
N ALA A 387 -35.54 1.97 12.95
CA ALA A 387 -34.17 2.50 12.90
C ALA A 387 -33.68 3.21 14.17
N LYS A 388 -34.58 3.52 15.11
CA LYS A 388 -34.23 4.06 16.43
C LYS A 388 -33.64 3.00 17.36
N ASP A 389 -33.99 1.73 17.14
CA ASP A 389 -33.60 0.59 17.99
C ASP A 389 -32.35 -0.13 17.47
N LEU A 390 -31.82 0.30 16.32
CA LEU A 390 -30.59 -0.24 15.75
C LEU A 390 -29.38 0.15 16.59
N GLN A 391 -28.64 -0.87 17.04
CA GLN A 391 -27.36 -0.72 17.71
C GLN A 391 -26.23 -0.86 16.69
N LEU A 392 -25.29 0.10 16.73
CA LEU A 392 -24.07 0.04 15.94
C LEU A 392 -22.96 -0.55 16.79
N THR A 393 -22.35 -1.62 16.29
CA THR A 393 -21.22 -2.30 16.93
C THR A 393 -20.18 -2.66 15.88
N PHE A 394 -18.95 -2.93 16.32
CA PHE A 394 -17.96 -3.55 15.45
C PHE A 394 -18.33 -5.03 15.25
N ALA A 395 -18.23 -5.51 14.01
CA ALA A 395 -18.37 -6.93 13.73
C ALA A 395 -17.19 -7.72 14.34
N GLU A 396 -17.39 -9.01 14.62
CA GLU A 396 -16.28 -9.89 15.02
C GLU A 396 -15.17 -9.92 13.96
N ASP A 397 -15.53 -9.85 12.68
CA ASP A 397 -14.62 -9.81 11.53
C ASP A 397 -14.36 -8.39 11.03
N CYS A 398 -14.47 -7.37 11.89
CA CYS A 398 -14.45 -5.97 11.48
C CYS A 398 -13.18 -5.54 10.71
N LEU A 399 -12.06 -6.24 10.88
CA LEU A 399 -10.79 -5.99 10.18
C LEU A 399 -10.45 -7.04 9.09
N SER A 400 -11.36 -7.96 8.78
CA SER A 400 -11.16 -9.02 7.77
C SER A 400 -10.93 -8.47 6.35
N GLY A 401 -11.42 -7.25 6.10
CA GLY A 401 -11.26 -6.50 4.85
C GLY A 401 -10.03 -5.60 4.77
N THR A 402 -9.32 -5.41 5.90
CA THR A 402 -8.21 -4.47 6.04
C THR A 402 -6.90 -5.24 5.97
N TYR A 403 -5.96 -4.77 5.16
CA TYR A 403 -4.67 -5.44 4.98
C TYR A 403 -3.55 -4.75 5.76
N LEU A 404 -2.53 -5.51 6.17
CA LEU A 404 -1.41 -4.95 6.95
C LEU A 404 -0.68 -3.80 6.24
N ARG A 405 -0.57 -3.87 4.91
CA ARG A 405 0.08 -2.84 4.08
C ARG A 405 -0.65 -1.51 4.08
N GLU A 406 -1.92 -1.51 4.50
CA GLU A 406 -2.83 -0.37 4.53
C GLU A 406 -2.69 0.44 5.81
N LEU A 407 -2.14 -0.17 6.86
CA LEU A 407 -1.99 0.46 8.16
C LEU A 407 -0.85 1.49 8.14
N PRO A 408 -1.11 2.74 8.57
CA PRO A 408 -0.07 3.72 8.87
C PRO A 408 0.87 3.20 9.97
N ILE A 409 2.09 3.74 10.00
CA ILE A 409 3.08 3.32 11.01
C ILE A 409 2.65 3.65 12.42
N SER A 410 1.97 4.77 12.64
CA SER A 410 1.42 5.10 13.96
C SER A 410 0.53 3.98 14.49
N VAL A 411 -0.34 3.42 13.64
CA VAL A 411 -1.21 2.28 14.00
C VAL A 411 -0.39 1.02 14.29
N LEU A 412 0.63 0.73 13.47
CA LEU A 412 1.52 -0.41 13.71
C LEU A 412 2.31 -0.27 15.01
N TRP A 413 2.70 0.96 15.36
CA TRP A 413 3.36 1.28 16.62
C TRP A 413 2.41 1.14 17.80
N ASP A 414 1.17 1.63 17.71
CA ASP A 414 0.15 1.47 18.75
C ASP A 414 -0.14 0.00 19.04
N ILE A 415 -0.15 -0.87 18.01
CA ILE A 415 -0.27 -2.32 18.18
C ILE A 415 0.92 -2.89 18.97
N ALA A 416 2.14 -2.43 18.68
CA ALA A 416 3.33 -2.87 19.43
C ALA A 416 3.27 -2.41 20.90
N LEU A 417 2.79 -1.20 21.16
CA LEU A 417 2.59 -0.68 22.51
C LEU A 417 1.54 -1.47 23.29
N GLU A 418 0.38 -1.77 22.67
CA GLU A 418 -0.67 -2.58 23.31
C GLU A 418 -0.19 -4.01 23.57
N TRP A 419 0.59 -4.59 22.67
CA TRP A 419 1.22 -5.89 22.91
C TRP A 419 2.19 -5.85 24.09
N ASN A 420 2.98 -4.80 24.22
CA ASN A 420 3.90 -4.69 25.35
C ASN A 420 3.15 -4.56 26.69
N ARG A 421 1.99 -3.90 26.71
CA ARG A 421 1.13 -3.74 27.90
C ARG A 421 0.32 -4.99 28.24
N TRP A 422 0.18 -5.91 27.29
CA TRP A 422 -0.66 -7.08 27.45
C TRP A 422 -0.05 -8.05 28.48
N PRO A 423 -0.79 -8.43 29.55
CA PRO A 423 -0.27 -9.27 30.62
C PRO A 423 -0.11 -10.75 30.25
N MET A 424 -1.03 -11.33 29.47
CA MET A 424 -0.97 -12.74 29.03
C MET A 424 -0.09 -12.94 27.78
N ARG A 425 1.03 -12.22 27.67
CA ARG A 425 1.94 -12.35 26.52
C ARG A 425 2.74 -13.64 26.68
N MET A 426 2.45 -14.62 25.84
CA MET A 426 3.02 -15.98 25.96
C MET A 426 4.36 -16.15 25.22
N ILE A 427 4.77 -15.17 24.43
CA ILE A 427 5.87 -15.29 23.47
C ILE A 427 6.82 -14.09 23.65
N THR A 428 8.13 -14.33 23.62
CA THR A 428 9.12 -13.25 23.64
C THR A 428 9.12 -12.48 22.31
N ALA A 429 9.58 -11.22 22.32
CA ALA A 429 9.71 -10.43 21.10
C ALA A 429 10.56 -11.13 20.01
N GLN A 430 11.54 -11.92 20.44
CA GLN A 430 12.43 -12.68 19.56
C GLN A 430 11.80 -13.94 18.98
N ASP A 431 10.78 -14.52 19.62
CA ASP A 431 10.08 -15.71 19.11
C ASP A 431 8.81 -15.38 18.32
N LEU A 432 8.36 -14.12 18.40
CA LEU A 432 7.17 -13.64 17.72
C LEU A 432 7.18 -13.89 16.21
N TRP A 433 8.35 -13.75 15.56
CA TRP A 433 8.46 -14.00 14.12
C TRP A 433 8.15 -15.46 13.76
N LYS A 434 8.38 -16.43 14.67
CA LYS A 434 8.07 -17.85 14.44
C LYS A 434 6.56 -18.04 14.31
N VAL A 435 5.80 -17.41 15.21
CA VAL A 435 4.33 -17.47 15.29
C VAL A 435 3.67 -16.71 14.14
N LEU A 436 4.27 -15.60 13.71
CA LEU A 436 3.84 -14.83 12.53
C LEU A 436 4.24 -15.50 11.19
N GLY A 437 4.41 -16.83 11.21
CA GLY A 437 4.68 -17.68 10.05
C GLY A 437 6.16 -17.84 9.70
N GLY A 438 7.09 -17.46 10.58
CA GLY A 438 8.54 -17.65 10.42
C GLY A 438 8.99 -19.11 10.41
N GLY A 439 8.26 -20.00 11.08
CA GLY A 439 8.58 -21.42 11.14
C GLY A 439 8.63 -22.14 9.78
N GLY A 440 7.97 -21.59 8.75
CA GLY A 440 8.09 -22.09 7.38
C GLY A 440 9.49 -21.98 6.77
N VAL A 441 10.35 -21.10 7.31
CA VAL A 441 11.76 -20.97 6.88
C VAL A 441 12.62 -22.08 7.46
N GLN A 442 12.40 -22.48 8.72
CA GLN A 442 13.14 -23.59 9.34
C GLN A 442 12.73 -24.96 8.82
N ARG A 443 11.45 -25.20 8.50
CA ARG A 443 11.04 -26.50 7.90
C ARG A 443 11.72 -26.76 6.57
N ILE A 444 11.91 -25.70 5.77
CA ILE A 444 12.65 -25.78 4.51
C ILE A 444 14.15 -25.94 4.79
N GLU A 445 14.73 -25.20 5.74
CA GLU A 445 16.15 -25.34 6.14
C GLU A 445 16.48 -26.74 6.71
N ALA A 446 15.62 -27.35 7.52
CA ALA A 446 15.80 -28.69 8.08
C ALA A 446 15.74 -29.78 7.00
N THR A 447 14.85 -29.64 6.01
CA THR A 447 14.83 -30.56 4.84
C THR A 447 16.08 -30.44 3.95
N PHE A 448 16.83 -29.34 4.00
CA PHE A 448 18.08 -29.19 3.25
C PHE A 448 19.33 -29.63 4.02
N VAL A 449 19.28 -29.66 5.36
CA VAL A 449 20.38 -30.20 6.19
C VAL A 449 20.29 -31.73 6.32
N SER A 450 19.09 -32.31 6.29
CA SER A 450 18.88 -33.75 6.42
C SER A 450 19.26 -34.60 5.18
N ARG A 451 19.79 -33.99 4.10
CA ARG A 451 20.28 -34.72 2.90
C ARG A 451 21.81 -34.82 2.81
N LYS A 452 22.49 -34.71 3.95
CA LYS A 452 23.84 -35.22 4.13
C LYS A 452 23.85 -36.11 5.36
N ASN A 453 23.39 -37.34 5.17
CA ASN A 453 23.95 -38.56 5.74
C ASN A 453 23.74 -39.65 4.71
#